data_AF-A0A2N8PNF9-F1
#
_entry.id   AF-A0A2N8PNF9-F1
#
_cell.length_a   1.000
_cell.length_b   1.000
_cell.length_c   1.000
_cell.angle_alpha   90.00
_cell.angle_beta   90.00
_cell.angle_gamma   90.00
#
_symmetry.space_group_name_H-M   'P 1'
#
loop_
_entity.id
_entity.type
_entity.pdbx_description
1 polymer ?
#
loop_
_entity_poly.entity_id
_entity_poly.type
_entity_poly.pdbx_seq_one_letter_code
_entity_poly.pdbx_strand_id
1 'polypeptide(L)'
;MHRPSVPEDLDHPEQLWARAATLAVVAAAMNDGDEYSWGPGGLACWNCGGSYWWRLKLYDDGRALLCGQDSDGSYTHSGDKQIDFLAGGPAWLPWEQLRDDAQGNLLGFAYWYEDGIWARAPYPATMPDDGLEMALGWAAPGDAAVREITEHLVALTETDVHPAETVRAFIASAAARTVGAADVSALLDAVCGPDCWYEVRPEAALAFAADLGLTGDRGGVPAVAS
;
A
#
# COMPACT_ATOMS: atom_id res chain seq x y z
N MET A 1 -13.91 -6.68 -3.32
CA MET A 1 -14.17 -5.30 -3.81
C MET A 1 -15.10 -5.37 -5.01
N HIS A 2 -15.57 -4.24 -5.55
CA HIS A 2 -16.28 -4.24 -6.83
C HIS A 2 -15.32 -4.48 -7.99
N ARG A 3 -15.86 -4.89 -9.15
CA ARG A 3 -15.11 -5.05 -10.41
C ARG A 3 -15.85 -4.35 -11.55
N PRO A 4 -15.30 -3.24 -12.08
CA PRO A 4 -14.14 -2.51 -11.59
C PRO A 4 -14.39 -1.88 -10.21
N SER A 5 -13.34 -1.61 -9.45
CA SER A 5 -13.44 -1.09 -8.08
C SER A 5 -14.08 0.31 -8.04
N VAL A 6 -14.73 0.66 -6.93
CA VAL A 6 -15.36 1.98 -6.70
C VAL A 6 -14.71 2.68 -5.50
N PRO A 7 -14.81 4.02 -5.37
CA PRO A 7 -14.20 4.73 -4.23
C PRO A 7 -14.57 4.18 -2.85
N GLU A 8 -15.80 3.67 -2.70
CA GLU A 8 -16.31 3.09 -1.45
C GLU A 8 -15.65 1.74 -1.09
N ASP A 9 -14.90 1.13 -2.01
CA ASP A 9 -14.08 -0.05 -1.73
C ASP A 9 -12.79 0.28 -0.95
N LEU A 10 -12.44 1.57 -0.82
CA LEU A 10 -11.22 2.01 -0.12
C LEU A 10 -11.52 2.50 1.29
N ASP A 11 -10.72 2.04 2.25
CA ASP A 11 -10.74 2.56 3.62
C ASP A 11 -10.11 3.96 3.71
N HIS A 12 -10.22 4.62 4.87
CA HIS A 12 -9.62 5.93 5.11
C HIS A 12 -8.10 5.93 4.79
N PRO A 13 -7.54 6.99 4.18
CA PRO A 13 -6.13 7.00 3.75
C PRO A 13 -5.12 6.65 4.84
N GLU A 14 -5.34 7.10 6.08
CA GLU A 14 -4.46 6.76 7.21
C GLU A 14 -4.47 5.26 7.55
N GLN A 15 -5.60 4.57 7.35
CA GLN A 15 -5.69 3.12 7.53
C GLN A 15 -4.98 2.39 6.39
N LEU A 16 -5.12 2.88 5.15
CA LEU A 16 -4.37 2.36 4.01
C LEU A 16 -2.86 2.54 4.21
N TRP A 17 -2.43 3.68 4.76
CA TRP A 17 -1.04 3.94 5.07
C TRP A 17 -0.48 2.97 6.11
N ALA A 18 -1.20 2.75 7.22
CA ALA A 18 -0.76 1.80 8.25
C ALA A 18 -0.59 0.38 7.68
N ARG A 19 -1.48 -0.04 6.78
CA ARG A 19 -1.41 -1.35 6.11
C ARG A 19 -0.26 -1.45 5.12
N ALA A 20 -0.15 -0.48 4.22
CA ALA A 20 0.94 -0.40 3.24
C ALA A 20 2.30 -0.37 3.94
N ALA A 21 2.41 0.41 5.02
CA ALA A 21 3.62 0.49 5.83
C ALA A 21 3.92 -0.81 6.58
N THR A 22 2.91 -1.56 7.02
CA THR A 22 3.10 -2.89 7.62
C THR A 22 3.78 -3.85 6.64
N LEU A 23 3.28 -3.92 5.39
CA LEU A 23 3.91 -4.72 4.34
C LEU A 23 5.36 -4.30 4.10
N ALA A 24 5.58 -2.99 3.96
CA ALA A 24 6.89 -2.43 3.67
C ALA A 24 7.92 -2.65 4.79
N VAL A 25 7.48 -2.63 6.06
CA VAL A 25 8.33 -2.93 7.23
C VAL A 25 8.78 -4.39 7.23
N VAL A 26 7.90 -5.33 6.85
CA VAL A 26 8.28 -6.75 6.74
C VAL A 26 9.25 -6.97 5.57
N ALA A 27 8.97 -6.36 4.41
CA ALA A 27 9.88 -6.41 3.26
C ALA A 27 11.24 -5.73 3.51
N ALA A 28 11.32 -4.75 4.41
CA ALA A 28 12.62 -4.23 4.85
C ALA A 28 13.42 -5.28 5.66
N ALA A 29 12.73 -6.11 6.43
CA ALA A 29 13.34 -7.16 7.25
C ALA A 29 13.88 -8.32 6.39
N MET A 30 13.17 -8.69 5.32
CA MET A 30 13.47 -9.84 4.47
C MET A 30 13.22 -9.54 2.99
N ASN A 31 13.98 -10.16 2.09
CA ASN A 31 13.73 -10.03 0.65
C ASN A 31 12.60 -10.97 0.21
N ASP A 32 11.38 -10.45 0.13
CA ASP A 32 10.18 -11.18 -0.29
C ASP A 32 9.89 -11.09 -1.81
N GLY A 33 10.72 -10.35 -2.56
CA GLY A 33 10.58 -10.14 -4.00
C GLY A 33 9.80 -8.88 -4.39
N ASP A 34 9.18 -8.20 -3.42
CA ASP A 34 8.59 -6.87 -3.59
C ASP A 34 9.64 -5.79 -3.27
N GLU A 35 9.77 -4.80 -4.16
CA GLU A 35 10.66 -3.67 -3.96
C GLU A 35 9.89 -2.46 -3.45
N TYR A 36 10.04 -2.20 -2.15
CA TYR A 36 9.49 -1.03 -1.50
C TYR A 36 10.44 0.17 -1.54
N SER A 37 9.89 1.36 -1.79
CA SER A 37 10.62 2.62 -1.72
C SER A 37 9.77 3.71 -1.09
N TRP A 38 10.42 4.63 -0.36
CA TRP A 38 9.78 5.77 0.27
C TRP A 38 10.51 7.06 -0.07
N GLY A 39 9.75 8.13 -0.29
CA GLY A 39 10.30 9.47 -0.53
C GLY A 39 9.22 10.52 -0.78
N PRO A 40 9.55 11.65 -1.44
CA PRO A 40 8.59 12.73 -1.69
C PRO A 40 7.33 12.32 -2.48
N GLY A 41 7.41 11.22 -3.22
CA GLY A 41 6.29 10.62 -3.95
C GLY A 41 5.34 9.76 -3.11
N GLY A 42 5.66 9.53 -1.83
CA GLY A 42 4.95 8.59 -0.96
C GLY A 42 5.66 7.23 -0.88
N LEU A 43 4.95 6.25 -0.35
CA LEU A 43 5.38 4.84 -0.32
C LEU A 43 4.98 4.18 -1.64
N ALA A 44 5.90 3.47 -2.26
CA ALA A 44 5.66 2.71 -3.49
C ALA A 44 6.17 1.29 -3.37
N CYS A 45 5.52 0.38 -4.07
CA CYS A 45 5.92 -1.01 -4.22
C CYS A 45 5.94 -1.39 -5.70
N TRP A 46 6.99 -2.09 -6.10
CA TRP A 46 7.11 -2.77 -7.38
C TRP A 46 7.27 -4.27 -7.16
N ASN A 47 6.38 -5.08 -7.71
CA ASN A 47 6.55 -6.52 -7.68
C ASN A 47 7.49 -6.92 -8.83
N CYS A 48 8.80 -7.01 -8.55
CA CYS A 48 9.82 -7.26 -9.57
C CYS A 48 9.70 -8.64 -10.25
N GLY A 49 9.00 -9.58 -9.61
CA GLY A 49 8.75 -10.92 -10.12
C GLY A 49 7.39 -11.14 -10.82
N GLY A 50 6.54 -10.12 -10.89
CA GLY A 50 5.14 -10.27 -11.30
C GLY A 50 4.59 -9.00 -11.93
N SER A 51 3.28 -8.81 -11.78
CA SER A 51 2.51 -7.97 -12.70
C SER A 51 2.07 -6.64 -12.14
N TYR A 52 2.31 -6.33 -10.87
CA TYR A 52 1.75 -5.13 -10.23
C TYR A 52 2.77 -4.12 -9.70
N TRP A 53 2.31 -2.88 -9.61
CA TRP A 53 2.94 -1.81 -8.83
C TRP A 53 1.87 -0.91 -8.22
N TRP A 54 2.24 -0.21 -7.14
CA TRP A 54 1.39 0.83 -6.56
C TRP A 54 2.19 1.91 -5.86
N ARG A 55 1.54 3.05 -5.65
CA ARG A 55 2.04 4.18 -4.88
C ARG A 55 0.92 4.80 -4.06
N LEU A 56 1.17 4.97 -2.77
CA LEU A 56 0.30 5.64 -1.82
C LEU A 56 1.03 6.84 -1.22
N LYS A 57 0.40 8.01 -1.31
CA LYS A 57 0.91 9.25 -0.71
C LYS A 57 -0.15 9.89 0.16
N LEU A 58 0.20 10.16 1.42
CA LEU A 58 -0.54 11.08 2.29
C LEU A 58 0.05 12.48 2.18
N TYR A 59 -0.80 13.49 2.21
CA TYR A 59 -0.44 14.91 2.26
C TYR A 59 -0.77 15.46 3.65
N ASP A 60 -0.01 16.46 4.10
CA ASP A 60 -0.12 17.03 5.45
C ASP A 60 -1.50 17.67 5.74
N ASP A 61 -2.24 18.05 4.70
CA ASP A 61 -3.60 18.62 4.80
C ASP A 61 -4.72 17.57 4.72
N GLY A 62 -4.38 16.29 4.86
CA GLY A 62 -5.34 15.18 4.89
C GLY A 62 -5.74 14.66 3.52
N ARG A 63 -5.21 15.22 2.43
CA ARG A 63 -5.40 14.65 1.09
C ARG A 63 -4.58 13.38 0.92
N ALA A 64 -4.97 12.55 -0.04
CA ALA A 64 -4.19 11.37 -0.40
C ALA A 64 -4.30 11.00 -1.88
N LEU A 65 -3.28 10.32 -2.39
CA LEU A 65 -3.26 9.74 -3.73
C LEU A 65 -2.89 8.26 -3.62
N LEU A 66 -3.70 7.41 -4.26
CA LEU A 66 -3.40 6.01 -4.49
C LEU A 66 -3.46 5.73 -5.99
N CYS A 67 -2.38 5.24 -6.58
CA CYS A 67 -2.35 4.88 -7.99
C CYS A 67 -1.50 3.64 -8.22
N GLY A 68 -1.73 2.96 -9.34
CA GLY A 68 -1.00 1.76 -9.68
C GLY A 68 -1.66 0.98 -10.79
N GLN A 69 -1.22 -0.25 -10.94
CA GLN A 69 -1.70 -1.20 -11.93
C GLN A 69 -1.40 -2.62 -11.49
N ASP A 70 -2.28 -3.54 -11.83
CA ASP A 70 -1.96 -4.95 -12.05
C ASP A 70 -2.00 -5.24 -13.56
N SER A 71 -0.89 -5.65 -14.18
CA SER A 71 -0.85 -5.83 -15.64
C SER A 71 -1.64 -7.05 -16.15
N ASP A 72 -1.97 -8.01 -15.28
CA ASP A 72 -2.83 -9.15 -15.61
C ASP A 72 -4.32 -8.86 -15.35
N GLY A 73 -4.62 -8.00 -14.36
CA GLY A 73 -5.97 -7.68 -13.91
C GLY A 73 -6.51 -6.33 -14.41
N SER A 74 -5.66 -5.39 -14.84
CA SER A 74 -6.09 -4.04 -15.22
C SER A 74 -6.43 -3.94 -16.69
N TYR A 75 -7.69 -3.63 -16.99
CA TYR A 75 -8.12 -3.35 -18.35
C TYR A 75 -7.87 -1.87 -18.67
N THR A 76 -6.69 -1.56 -19.19
CA THR A 76 -6.26 -0.17 -19.45
C THR A 76 -6.82 0.44 -20.74
N HIS A 77 -7.54 -0.34 -21.54
CA HIS A 77 -8.06 0.06 -22.85
C HIS A 77 -9.53 -0.31 -23.02
N SER A 78 -10.26 0.52 -23.76
CA SER A 78 -11.61 0.25 -24.26
C SER A 78 -11.58 0.25 -25.79
N GLY A 79 -11.53 -0.95 -26.38
CA GLY A 79 -11.16 -1.12 -27.79
C GLY A 79 -9.74 -0.62 -28.03
N ASP A 80 -9.54 0.21 -29.06
CA ASP A 80 -8.22 0.75 -29.43
C ASP A 80 -7.83 2.03 -28.64
N LYS A 81 -8.64 2.44 -27.66
CA LYS A 81 -8.42 3.67 -26.89
C LYS A 81 -7.99 3.35 -25.47
N GLN A 82 -6.88 3.93 -25.06
CA GLN A 82 -6.47 3.92 -23.65
C GLN A 82 -7.50 4.68 -22.80
N ILE A 83 -7.80 4.15 -21.63
CA ILE A 83 -8.70 4.77 -20.66
C ILE A 83 -7.95 5.92 -19.96
N ASP A 84 -8.60 7.07 -19.84
CA ASP A 84 -8.06 8.22 -19.11
C ASP A 84 -8.39 8.10 -17.61
N PHE A 85 -7.49 7.46 -16.85
CA PHE A 85 -7.61 7.30 -15.40
C PHE A 85 -7.47 8.62 -14.62
N LEU A 86 -7.09 9.72 -15.28
CA LEU A 86 -6.88 11.03 -14.66
C LEU A 86 -8.01 12.02 -14.97
N ALA A 87 -9.00 11.61 -15.76
CA ALA A 87 -10.12 12.47 -16.14
C ALA A 87 -10.85 13.02 -14.91
N GLY A 88 -10.94 14.36 -14.83
CA GLY A 88 -11.62 15.05 -13.73
C GLY A 88 -10.82 15.13 -12.43
N GLY A 89 -9.54 14.74 -12.43
CA GLY A 89 -8.66 14.89 -11.28
C GLY A 89 -8.52 16.35 -10.82
N PRO A 90 -8.31 16.60 -9.51
CA PRO A 90 -8.16 17.96 -8.99
C PRO A 90 -6.79 18.57 -9.35
N ALA A 91 -6.72 19.90 -9.31
CA ALA A 91 -5.54 20.66 -9.74
C ALA A 91 -4.29 20.40 -8.89
N TRP A 92 -4.45 19.89 -7.66
CA TRP A 92 -3.34 19.63 -6.75
C TRP A 92 -2.61 18.31 -7.00
N LEU A 93 -3.16 17.42 -7.83
CA LEU A 93 -2.50 16.18 -8.17
C LEU A 93 -1.10 16.42 -8.76
N PRO A 94 -0.16 15.47 -8.59
CA PRO A 94 1.16 15.52 -9.22
C PRO A 94 1.05 15.22 -10.72
N TRP A 95 0.49 16.17 -11.47
CA TRP A 95 0.06 16.01 -12.85
C TRP A 95 1.17 15.61 -13.82
N GLU A 96 2.39 16.09 -13.62
CA GLU A 96 3.54 15.72 -14.46
C GLU A 96 3.80 14.22 -14.35
N GLN A 97 4.06 13.73 -13.14
CA GLN A 97 4.30 12.32 -12.86
C GLN A 97 3.14 11.42 -13.30
N LEU A 98 1.90 11.78 -12.99
CA LEU A 98 0.75 10.96 -13.35
C LEU A 98 0.55 10.87 -14.87
N ARG A 99 0.86 11.94 -15.62
CA ARG A 99 0.77 11.91 -17.08
C ARG A 99 1.87 11.05 -17.68
N ASP A 100 3.06 11.07 -17.11
CA ASP A 100 4.16 10.20 -17.54
C ASP A 100 3.80 8.72 -17.30
N ASP A 101 3.27 8.40 -16.10
CA ASP A 101 2.77 7.05 -15.78
C ASP A 101 1.66 6.60 -16.75
N ALA A 102 0.71 7.50 -17.05
CA ALA A 102 -0.37 7.23 -18.02
C ALA A 102 0.18 6.97 -19.43
N GLN A 103 1.12 7.79 -19.91
CA GLN A 103 1.76 7.60 -21.22
C GLN A 103 2.55 6.29 -21.31
N GLY A 104 3.12 5.83 -20.20
CA GLY A 104 3.77 4.53 -20.07
C GLY A 104 2.82 3.34 -19.99
N ASN A 105 1.50 3.57 -20.02
CA ASN A 105 0.46 2.56 -19.76
C ASN A 105 0.60 1.88 -18.39
N LEU A 106 1.07 2.64 -17.39
CA LEU A 106 1.32 2.18 -16.04
C LEU A 106 0.14 2.39 -15.09
N LEU A 107 -1.01 2.86 -15.59
CA LEU A 107 -2.19 3.10 -14.75
C LEU A 107 -3.29 2.09 -15.10
N GLY A 108 -3.67 1.28 -14.12
CA GLY A 108 -4.92 0.53 -14.04
C GLY A 108 -5.94 1.23 -13.15
N PHE A 109 -5.47 2.06 -12.21
CA PHE A 109 -6.32 2.87 -11.34
C PHE A 109 -5.58 4.12 -10.82
N ALA A 110 -6.36 5.16 -10.53
CA ALA A 110 -5.92 6.34 -9.79
C ALA A 110 -7.08 6.89 -8.95
N TYR A 111 -6.88 6.92 -7.64
CA TYR A 111 -7.83 7.39 -6.63
C TYR A 111 -7.21 8.57 -5.88
N TRP A 112 -8.02 9.60 -5.62
CA TRP A 112 -7.63 10.75 -4.83
C TRP A 112 -8.62 11.00 -3.72
N TYR A 113 -8.10 11.33 -2.54
CA TYR A 113 -8.88 11.62 -1.35
C TYR A 113 -8.82 13.12 -1.06
N GLU A 114 -9.99 13.74 -0.92
CA GLU A 114 -10.17 15.12 -0.51
C GLU A 114 -11.55 15.25 0.14
N ASP A 115 -11.70 16.17 1.11
CA ASP A 115 -12.98 16.46 1.76
C ASP A 115 -13.72 15.24 2.34
N GLY A 116 -12.97 14.25 2.85
CA GLY A 116 -13.55 13.11 3.53
C GLY A 116 -13.89 11.91 2.63
N ILE A 117 -13.71 12.05 1.31
CA ILE A 117 -14.14 11.05 0.32
C ILE A 117 -13.02 10.68 -0.65
N TRP A 118 -12.98 9.41 -1.04
CA TRP A 118 -12.24 8.98 -2.21
C TRP A 118 -13.02 9.33 -3.48
N ALA A 119 -12.30 9.65 -4.54
CA ALA A 119 -12.84 9.82 -5.88
C ALA A 119 -11.86 9.26 -6.91
N ARG A 120 -12.36 8.97 -8.11
CA ARG A 120 -11.57 8.54 -9.27
C ARG A 120 -12.24 8.99 -10.56
N ALA A 121 -11.51 8.88 -11.66
CA ALA A 121 -12.08 9.09 -13.00
C ALA A 121 -13.25 8.12 -13.26
N PRO A 122 -14.28 8.55 -14.02
CA PRO A 122 -15.34 7.65 -14.45
C PRO A 122 -14.79 6.61 -15.42
N TYR A 123 -15.09 5.34 -15.17
CA TYR A 123 -14.68 4.25 -16.06
C TYR A 123 -15.76 3.99 -17.12
N PRO A 124 -15.36 3.48 -18.31
CA PRO A 124 -16.33 2.97 -19.28
C PRO A 124 -17.20 1.88 -18.66
N ALA A 125 -18.51 1.89 -18.93
CA ALA A 125 -19.45 0.91 -18.39
C ALA A 125 -19.13 -0.56 -18.79
N THR A 126 -18.35 -0.75 -19.84
CA THR A 126 -17.92 -2.07 -20.33
C THR A 126 -16.56 -2.51 -19.79
N MET A 127 -15.91 -1.69 -18.97
CA MET A 127 -14.61 -2.04 -18.38
C MET A 127 -14.80 -3.23 -17.42
N PRO A 128 -14.13 -4.36 -17.63
CA PRO A 128 -14.33 -5.53 -16.78
C PRO A 128 -13.75 -5.35 -15.37
N ASP A 129 -12.53 -4.79 -15.28
CA ASP A 129 -11.81 -4.66 -14.01
C ASP A 129 -10.73 -3.58 -14.11
N ASP A 130 -10.42 -2.92 -12.99
CA ASP A 130 -9.33 -1.94 -12.85
C ASP A 130 -8.08 -2.54 -12.20
N GLY A 131 -8.15 -3.81 -11.77
CA GLY A 131 -7.01 -4.55 -11.23
C GLY A 131 -6.66 -4.17 -9.79
N LEU A 132 -7.42 -3.27 -9.15
CA LEU A 132 -7.11 -2.80 -7.79
C LEU A 132 -7.23 -3.94 -6.77
N GLU A 133 -8.23 -4.81 -6.86
CA GLU A 133 -8.35 -5.95 -5.93
C GLU A 133 -7.17 -6.92 -6.06
N MET A 134 -6.63 -7.09 -7.27
CA MET A 134 -5.52 -8.00 -7.53
C MET A 134 -4.19 -7.43 -7.01
N ALA A 135 -3.92 -6.14 -7.26
CA ALA A 135 -2.70 -5.50 -6.79
C ALA A 135 -2.76 -5.07 -5.30
N LEU A 136 -3.94 -4.75 -4.79
CA LEU A 136 -4.15 -4.16 -3.46
C LEU A 136 -5.38 -4.71 -2.74
N GLY A 137 -5.56 -6.03 -2.66
CA GLY A 137 -6.62 -6.64 -1.85
C GLY A 137 -6.64 -6.15 -0.39
N TRP A 138 -5.46 -5.79 0.14
CA TRP A 138 -5.28 -5.19 1.48
C TRP A 138 -5.88 -3.78 1.64
N ALA A 139 -6.27 -3.11 0.56
CA ALA A 139 -6.91 -1.79 0.64
C ALA A 139 -8.40 -1.86 1.04
N ALA A 140 -9.00 -3.06 1.05
CA ALA A 140 -10.40 -3.25 1.42
C ALA A 140 -10.68 -2.85 2.88
N PRO A 141 -11.92 -2.47 3.25
CA PRO A 141 -12.22 -2.12 4.64
C PRO A 141 -12.19 -3.33 5.58
N GLY A 142 -11.84 -3.08 6.85
CA GLY A 142 -12.02 -4.04 7.95
C GLY A 142 -11.18 -5.31 7.87
N ASP A 143 -11.78 -6.44 8.28
CA ASP A 143 -11.08 -7.72 8.50
C ASP A 143 -10.59 -8.39 7.21
N ALA A 144 -11.17 -8.03 6.06
CA ALA A 144 -10.72 -8.53 4.76
C ALA A 144 -9.26 -8.13 4.51
N ALA A 145 -8.87 -6.90 4.84
CA ALA A 145 -7.49 -6.44 4.68
C ALA A 145 -6.50 -7.19 5.57
N VAL A 146 -6.87 -7.47 6.83
CA VAL A 146 -6.00 -8.22 7.75
C VAL A 146 -5.75 -9.63 7.23
N ARG A 147 -6.79 -10.28 6.69
CA ARG A 147 -6.65 -11.60 6.07
C ARG A 147 -5.71 -11.54 4.86
N GLU A 148 -5.91 -10.61 3.94
CA GLU A 148 -5.05 -10.45 2.75
C GLU A 148 -3.60 -10.18 3.12
N ILE A 149 -3.34 -9.27 4.06
CA ILE A 149 -1.97 -8.98 4.56
C ILE A 149 -1.36 -10.23 5.20
N THR A 150 -2.14 -10.98 5.98
CA THR A 150 -1.66 -12.21 6.62
C THR A 150 -1.30 -13.26 5.57
N GLU A 151 -2.15 -13.46 4.56
CA GLU A 151 -1.91 -14.40 3.46
C GLU A 151 -0.69 -14.01 2.63
N HIS A 152 -0.44 -12.70 2.43
CA HIS A 152 0.72 -12.19 1.70
C HIS A 152 2.03 -12.35 2.49
N LEU A 153 2.00 -12.08 3.80
CA LEU A 153 3.21 -12.04 4.63
C LEU A 153 3.65 -13.39 5.18
N VAL A 154 2.73 -14.33 5.40
CA VAL A 154 3.07 -15.61 6.03
C VAL A 154 3.78 -16.51 5.03
N ALA A 155 5.06 -16.81 5.31
CA ALA A 155 5.77 -17.88 4.62
C ALA A 155 5.02 -19.20 4.85
N LEU A 156 4.50 -19.81 3.78
CA LEU A 156 3.56 -20.96 3.74
C LEU A 156 4.04 -22.20 4.52
N THR A 157 4.03 -22.13 5.84
CA THR A 157 4.22 -23.25 6.76
C THR A 157 3.04 -23.27 7.72
N GLU A 158 2.57 -24.48 8.06
CA GLU A 158 1.56 -24.65 9.11
C GLU A 158 2.21 -24.23 10.43
N THR A 159 1.89 -23.02 10.90
CA THR A 159 2.35 -22.54 12.19
C THR A 159 1.19 -22.52 13.18
N ASP A 160 1.43 -22.91 14.44
CA ASP A 160 0.48 -22.78 15.56
C ASP A 160 0.32 -21.32 16.04
N VAL A 161 0.74 -20.34 15.23
CA VAL A 161 0.73 -18.92 15.57
C VAL A 161 -0.60 -18.31 15.12
N HIS A 162 -1.02 -17.21 15.74
CA HIS A 162 -2.20 -16.43 15.34
C HIS A 162 -1.78 -15.16 14.56
N PRO A 163 -1.23 -15.28 13.33
CA PRO A 163 -0.62 -14.16 12.62
C PRO A 163 -1.59 -13.00 12.36
N ALA A 164 -2.88 -13.29 12.16
CA ALA A 164 -3.89 -12.25 11.96
C ALA A 164 -4.07 -11.32 13.18
N GLU A 165 -3.91 -11.82 14.41
CA GLU A 165 -4.00 -10.99 15.62
C GLU A 165 -2.77 -10.09 15.75
N THR A 166 -1.58 -10.63 15.51
CA THR A 166 -0.32 -9.87 15.53
C THR A 166 -0.28 -8.80 14.44
N VAL A 167 -0.68 -9.14 13.21
CA VAL A 167 -0.79 -8.19 12.09
C VAL A 167 -1.75 -7.06 12.44
N ARG A 168 -2.91 -7.38 13.04
CA ARG A 168 -3.87 -6.37 13.48
C ARG A 168 -3.31 -5.45 14.55
N ALA A 169 -2.62 -6.02 15.55
CA ALA A 169 -1.99 -5.25 16.61
C ALA A 169 -0.91 -4.30 16.05
N PHE A 170 -0.09 -4.78 15.11
CA PHE A 170 0.92 -3.96 14.46
C PHE A 170 0.30 -2.83 13.64
N ILE A 171 -0.74 -3.11 12.83
CA ILE A 171 -1.47 -2.07 12.07
C ILE A 171 -2.03 -1.01 13.02
N ALA A 172 -2.57 -1.40 14.18
CA ALA A 172 -3.07 -0.47 15.18
C ALA A 172 -1.94 0.41 15.76
N SER A 173 -0.78 -0.17 16.10
CA SER A 173 0.40 0.58 16.55
C SER A 173 0.93 1.52 15.44
N ALA A 174 0.94 1.07 14.18
CA ALA A 174 1.33 1.88 13.03
C ALA A 174 0.41 3.08 12.82
N ALA A 175 -0.91 2.87 12.90
CA ALA A 175 -1.90 3.95 12.84
C ALA A 175 -1.76 4.93 14.01
N ALA A 176 -1.42 4.43 15.21
CA ALA A 176 -1.18 5.25 16.39
C ALA A 176 0.20 5.94 16.39
N ARG A 177 1.08 5.58 15.45
CA ARG A 177 2.50 5.98 15.40
C ARG A 177 3.30 5.56 16.64
N THR A 178 2.98 4.42 17.23
CA THR A 178 3.63 3.90 18.44
C THR A 178 4.42 2.62 18.20
N VAL A 179 4.81 2.32 16.97
CA VAL A 179 5.58 1.11 16.64
C VAL A 179 6.93 1.15 17.36
N GLY A 180 7.19 0.13 18.16
CA GLY A 180 8.47 -0.10 18.83
C GLY A 180 9.14 -1.39 18.39
N ALA A 181 10.35 -1.62 18.92
CA ALA A 181 11.12 -2.84 18.64
C ALA A 181 10.36 -4.13 19.03
N ALA A 182 9.55 -4.07 20.08
CA ALA A 182 8.73 -5.20 20.51
C ALA A 182 7.62 -5.53 19.51
N ASP A 183 6.96 -4.52 18.93
CA ASP A 183 5.93 -4.71 17.89
C ASP A 183 6.56 -5.33 16.63
N VAL A 184 7.73 -4.82 16.22
CA VAL A 184 8.48 -5.36 15.07
C VAL A 184 8.88 -6.81 15.31
N SER A 185 9.45 -7.13 16.47
CA SER A 185 9.84 -8.52 16.80
C SER A 185 8.62 -9.44 16.76
N ALA A 186 7.52 -9.05 17.40
CA ALA A 186 6.31 -9.86 17.42
C ALA A 186 5.74 -10.10 16.00
N LEU A 187 5.71 -9.06 15.16
CA LEU A 187 5.28 -9.18 13.77
C LEU A 187 6.15 -10.16 13.00
N LEU A 188 7.47 -10.00 13.05
CA LEU A 188 8.40 -10.87 12.33
C LEU A 188 8.35 -12.32 12.83
N ASP A 189 8.28 -12.53 14.14
CA ASP A 189 8.13 -13.88 14.72
C ASP A 189 6.85 -14.57 14.20
N ALA A 190 5.77 -13.80 13.99
CA ALA A 190 4.50 -14.32 13.52
C ALA A 190 4.46 -14.62 12.01
N VAL A 191 5.19 -13.87 11.17
CA VAL A 191 5.08 -13.98 9.70
C VAL A 191 6.27 -14.70 9.05
N CYS A 192 7.48 -14.61 9.62
CA CYS A 192 8.65 -15.33 9.13
C CYS A 192 8.63 -16.80 9.55
N GLY A 193 8.17 -17.07 10.78
CA GLY A 193 8.29 -18.37 11.44
C GLY A 193 9.74 -18.78 11.75
N PRO A 194 9.94 -19.87 12.52
CA PRO A 194 11.27 -20.36 12.87
C PRO A 194 12.03 -20.99 11.67
N ASP A 195 11.32 -21.40 10.63
CA ASP A 195 11.86 -22.08 9.44
C ASP A 195 12.03 -21.14 8.24
N CYS A 196 11.99 -19.82 8.45
CA CYS A 196 12.18 -18.83 7.39
C CYS A 196 13.48 -19.10 6.63
N TRP A 197 13.41 -19.18 5.30
CA TRP A 197 14.59 -19.38 4.45
C TRP A 197 15.42 -18.12 4.24
N TYR A 198 14.89 -16.96 4.65
CA TYR A 198 15.55 -15.67 4.52
C TYR A 198 16.21 -15.24 5.83
N GLU A 199 17.32 -14.51 5.71
CA GLU A 199 17.87 -13.78 6.85
C GLU A 199 16.90 -12.66 7.24
N VAL A 200 16.39 -12.74 8.47
CA VAL A 200 15.49 -11.73 9.04
C VAL A 200 16.31 -10.66 9.74
N ARG A 201 16.05 -9.39 9.40
CA ARG A 201 16.78 -8.21 9.92
C ARG A 201 15.84 -7.26 10.67
N PRO A 202 15.51 -7.51 11.95
CA PRO A 202 14.57 -6.68 12.71
C PRO A 202 14.99 -5.21 12.84
N GLU A 203 16.30 -4.93 12.85
CA GLU A 203 16.82 -3.57 12.90
C GLU A 203 16.53 -2.78 11.61
N ALA A 204 16.55 -3.44 10.44
CA ALA A 204 16.16 -2.81 9.17
C ALA A 204 14.66 -2.51 9.15
N ALA A 205 13.84 -3.43 9.65
CA ALA A 205 12.40 -3.23 9.81
C ALA A 205 12.07 -2.03 10.71
N LEU A 206 12.74 -1.94 11.87
CA LEU A 206 12.53 -0.83 12.81
C LEU A 206 13.02 0.51 12.25
N ALA A 207 14.16 0.53 11.56
CA ALA A 207 14.66 1.74 10.91
C ALA A 207 13.67 2.23 9.84
N PHE A 208 13.14 1.32 9.03
CA PHE A 208 12.18 1.67 7.98
C PHE A 208 10.83 2.12 8.57
N ALA A 209 10.38 1.51 9.68
CA ALA A 209 9.22 1.99 10.42
C ALA A 209 9.40 3.44 10.91
N ALA A 210 10.62 3.83 11.30
CA ALA A 210 10.93 5.20 11.69
C ALA A 210 10.91 6.16 10.49
N ASP A 211 11.46 5.76 9.35
CA ASP A 211 11.42 6.55 8.10
C ASP A 211 9.98 6.81 7.64
N LEU A 212 9.09 5.82 7.82
CA LEU A 212 7.65 5.92 7.52
C LEU A 212 6.86 6.70 8.58
N GLY A 213 7.51 7.18 9.65
CA GLY A 213 6.89 7.97 10.72
C GLY A 213 6.00 7.17 11.66
N LEU A 214 6.24 5.87 11.81
CA LEU A 214 5.42 4.96 12.64
C LEU A 214 5.87 4.89 14.10
N THR A 215 7.02 5.46 14.47
CA THR A 215 7.69 5.26 15.77
C THR A 215 7.61 6.46 16.71
N GLY A 216 6.83 7.48 16.35
CA GLY A 216 6.82 8.78 17.04
C GLY A 216 6.02 8.83 18.35
N ASP A 217 6.70 9.24 19.42
CA ASP A 217 6.07 9.88 20.57
C ASP A 217 5.32 11.15 20.10
N ARG A 218 4.20 11.53 20.74
CA ARG A 218 3.55 12.84 20.47
C ARG A 218 4.53 13.98 20.76
N GLY A 219 5.29 14.42 19.75
CA GLY A 219 6.09 15.63 19.78
C GLY A 219 7.50 15.45 19.22
N GLY A 220 7.72 15.96 18.00
CA GLY A 220 9.07 16.23 17.51
C GLY A 220 9.22 15.98 16.01
N VAL A 221 8.88 16.97 15.19
CA VAL A 221 9.42 17.11 13.84
C VAL A 221 10.93 17.36 13.97
N PRO A 222 11.82 16.56 13.35
CA PRO A 222 13.14 17.03 12.99
C PRO A 222 13.06 17.68 11.60
N ALA A 223 13.57 18.91 11.53
CA ALA A 223 13.64 19.72 10.33
C ALA A 223 14.50 19.06 9.24
N VAL A 224 14.04 19.23 8.01
CA VAL A 224 14.78 18.98 6.76
C VAL A 224 16.09 19.77 6.80
N ALA A 225 17.22 19.08 6.66
CA ALA A 225 18.48 19.72 6.31
C ALA A 225 18.57 19.83 4.78
N SER A 226 18.92 21.04 4.35
CA SER A 226 19.01 21.53 2.95
C SER A 226 20.05 20.81 2.10
#